data_AF-A0A535PFF2-F1
#
_entry.id   AF-A0A535PFF2-F1
#
_cell.length_a   1.000
_cell.length_b   1.000
_cell.length_c   1.000
_cell.angle_alpha   90.00
_cell.angle_beta   90.00
_cell.angle_gamma   90.00
#
_symmetry.space_group_name_H-M   'P 1'
#
loop_
_entity.id
_entity.type
_entity.pdbx_description
1 polymer ?
#
loop_
_entity_poly.entity_id
_entity_poly.type
_entity_poly.pdbx_seq_one_letter_code
_entity_poly.pdbx_strand_id
1 'polypeptide(L)'
;MLAPWLARDWLTFGSPLPGQAATNALSVSGFDIFAYEQPPTLARYLAQGPGWLVSSRLDGLAHNLFSVLLIPSVPVGIVGLLALPWTGTARTLRPLLLLSVLTFVATTILFPVATTWGTFLHAAGPVFVLLIVSCLLVLDRFIAWVGVRRAWTRPVAWLGPALTLFMATLFSVGILGYASQARQVEERYEALGPALAAAGLGNLATPVISDFPIWYAEGMHHAALALPDEPPSSVLALARRFGAQLLVISKPDHGQWPAVIDRGGPSAGCFHELALPSPSDAGDAATLQGTRVFTIALVGCP
;
A
#
# COMPACT_ATOMS: atom_id res chain seq x y z
N MET A 1 -28.15 -0.20 -3.57
CA MET A 1 -27.18 -0.97 -4.38
C MET A 1 -26.33 -1.96 -3.58
N LEU A 2 -26.18 -1.84 -2.24
CA LEU A 2 -25.41 -2.79 -1.42
C LEU A 2 -26.12 -4.13 -1.14
N ALA A 3 -27.46 -4.15 -1.05
CA ALA A 3 -28.21 -5.33 -0.60
C ALA A 3 -27.96 -6.62 -1.43
N PRO A 4 -27.88 -6.59 -2.78
CA PRO A 4 -27.59 -7.79 -3.55
C PRO A 4 -26.19 -8.38 -3.26
N TRP A 5 -25.21 -7.51 -3.01
CA TRP A 5 -23.85 -7.93 -2.67
C TRP A 5 -23.78 -8.53 -1.26
N LEU A 6 -24.40 -7.88 -0.28
CA LEU A 6 -24.47 -8.41 1.10
C LEU A 6 -25.21 -9.75 1.16
N ALA A 7 -26.27 -9.92 0.36
CA ALA A 7 -26.99 -11.19 0.25
C ALA A 7 -26.13 -12.28 -0.38
N ARG A 8 -25.40 -11.96 -1.46
CA ARG A 8 -24.45 -12.89 -2.08
C ARG A 8 -23.35 -13.31 -1.11
N ASP A 9 -22.76 -12.37 -0.39
CA ASP A 9 -21.70 -12.67 0.57
C ASP A 9 -22.23 -13.49 1.75
N TRP A 10 -23.45 -13.20 2.24
CA TRP A 10 -24.12 -14.04 3.23
C TRP A 10 -24.31 -15.47 2.74
N LEU A 11 -24.81 -15.65 1.51
CA LEU A 11 -25.05 -16.98 0.92
C LEU A 11 -23.75 -17.74 0.64
N THR A 12 -22.65 -17.04 0.33
CA THR A 12 -21.37 -17.66 -0.08
C THR A 12 -20.46 -17.93 1.11
N PHE A 13 -20.39 -17.00 2.07
CA PHE A 13 -19.43 -17.01 3.16
C PHE A 13 -20.09 -17.17 4.54
N GLY A 14 -21.43 -17.24 4.61
CA GLY A 14 -22.17 -17.33 5.86
C GLY A 14 -22.20 -16.02 6.67
N SER A 15 -21.76 -14.90 6.07
CA SER A 15 -21.68 -13.59 6.70
C SER A 15 -21.86 -12.49 5.65
N PRO A 16 -22.55 -11.36 5.95
CA PRO A 16 -22.74 -10.28 4.99
C PRO A 16 -21.47 -9.44 4.84
N LEU A 17 -20.50 -9.64 5.74
CA LEU A 17 -19.18 -9.05 5.67
C LEU A 17 -18.18 -10.20 5.48
N PRO A 18 -17.39 -10.22 4.40
CA PRO A 18 -16.35 -11.21 4.23
C PRO A 18 -15.39 -11.11 5.43
N GLY A 19 -15.03 -12.26 6.00
CA GLY A 19 -14.21 -12.34 7.23
C GLY A 19 -12.92 -11.52 7.15
N GLN A 20 -12.39 -11.35 5.94
CA GLN A 20 -11.19 -10.54 5.67
C GLN A 20 -11.32 -9.08 6.14
N ALA A 21 -12.49 -8.45 5.98
CA ALA A 21 -12.67 -7.07 6.44
C ALA A 21 -12.60 -6.99 7.98
N ALA A 22 -13.23 -7.96 8.67
CA ALA A 22 -13.18 -8.03 10.12
C ALA A 22 -11.76 -8.34 10.64
N THR A 23 -11.02 -9.23 9.97
CA THR A 23 -9.63 -9.53 10.36
C THR A 23 -8.70 -8.33 10.11
N ASN A 24 -8.88 -7.58 9.02
CA ASN A 24 -8.09 -6.39 8.73
C ASN A 24 -8.32 -5.26 9.74
N ALA A 25 -9.50 -5.18 10.34
CA ALA A 25 -9.77 -4.24 11.43
C ALA A 25 -8.98 -4.57 12.72
N LEU A 26 -8.53 -5.83 12.85
CA LEU A 26 -7.76 -6.35 13.98
C LEU A 26 -6.26 -6.42 13.68
N SER A 27 -5.80 -5.85 12.56
CA SER A 27 -4.38 -5.80 12.23
C SER A 27 -3.60 -4.94 13.23
N VAL A 28 -2.44 -5.45 13.63
CA VAL A 28 -1.43 -4.77 14.46
C VAL A 28 -0.18 -4.43 13.66
N SER A 29 0.01 -5.08 12.51
CA SER A 29 1.05 -4.81 11.51
C SER A 29 0.43 -4.83 10.11
N GLY A 30 1.04 -4.13 9.14
CA GLY A 30 0.61 -4.21 7.75
C GLY A 30 0.82 -5.58 7.13
N PHE A 31 1.78 -6.35 7.65
CA PHE A 31 2.06 -7.71 7.20
C PHE A 31 0.98 -8.73 7.61
N ASP A 32 0.04 -8.33 8.47
CA ASP A 32 -1.07 -9.18 8.90
C ASP A 32 -2.00 -9.59 7.74
N ILE A 33 -1.99 -8.85 6.63
CA ILE A 33 -2.71 -9.23 5.41
C ILE A 33 -2.15 -10.52 4.79
N PHE A 34 -0.90 -10.84 5.08
CA PHE A 34 -0.18 -12.04 4.63
C PHE A 34 0.01 -13.08 5.74
N ALA A 35 -0.64 -12.90 6.90
CA ALA A 35 -0.55 -13.86 8.00
C ALA A 35 -0.99 -15.27 7.56
N TYR A 36 -0.27 -16.28 8.04
CA TYR A 36 -0.48 -17.68 7.68
C TYR A 36 -0.90 -18.51 8.90
N GLU A 37 -0.04 -18.67 9.91
CA GLU A 37 -0.38 -19.41 11.13
C GLU A 37 -0.89 -18.50 12.25
N GLN A 38 -0.59 -17.21 12.19
CA GLN A 38 -0.94 -16.24 13.23
C GLN A 38 -1.86 -15.15 12.68
N PRO A 39 -3.11 -15.48 12.29
CA PRO A 39 -4.05 -14.50 11.77
C PRO A 39 -4.40 -13.45 12.83
N PRO A 40 -4.85 -12.25 12.42
CA PRO A 40 -5.37 -11.25 13.34
C PRO A 40 -6.48 -11.79 14.24
N THR A 41 -6.35 -11.54 15.53
CA THR A 41 -7.37 -11.90 16.54
C THR A 41 -7.64 -10.72 17.46
N LEU A 42 -8.84 -10.68 18.04
CA LEU A 42 -9.20 -9.66 19.03
C LEU A 42 -8.27 -9.70 20.25
N ALA A 43 -7.86 -10.90 20.67
CA ALA A 43 -6.92 -11.07 21.78
C ALA A 43 -5.56 -10.42 21.47
N ARG A 44 -4.97 -10.70 20.30
CA ARG A 44 -3.69 -10.09 19.87
C ARG A 44 -3.80 -8.57 19.74
N TYR A 45 -4.94 -8.10 19.25
CA TYR A 45 -5.24 -6.68 19.08
C TYR A 45 -5.32 -5.94 20.42
N LEU A 46 -6.08 -6.47 21.38
CA LEU A 46 -6.22 -5.89 22.71
C LEU A 46 -4.95 -6.00 23.55
N ALA A 47 -4.12 -7.03 23.30
CA ALA A 47 -2.82 -7.21 23.96
C ALA A 47 -1.81 -6.08 23.66
N GLN A 48 -2.00 -5.29 22.59
CA GLN A 48 -1.18 -4.10 22.33
C GLN A 48 -1.36 -3.00 23.40
N GLY A 49 -2.47 -3.03 24.13
CA GLY A 49 -2.78 -2.09 25.20
C GLY A 49 -3.36 -0.74 24.72
N PRO A 50 -3.94 0.04 25.65
CA PRO A 50 -4.68 1.26 25.30
C PRO A 50 -3.81 2.34 24.67
N GLY A 51 -2.52 2.44 25.05
CA GLY A 51 -1.60 3.42 24.47
C GLY A 51 -1.41 3.22 22.97
N TRP A 52 -1.14 1.98 22.55
CA TRP A 52 -1.01 1.63 21.13
C TRP A 52 -2.33 1.79 20.37
N LEU A 53 -3.45 1.43 21.01
CA LEU A 53 -4.78 1.61 20.40
C LEU A 53 -5.05 3.08 20.07
N VAL A 54 -4.68 4.01 20.95
CA VAL A 54 -4.82 5.45 20.69
C VAL A 54 -3.81 5.92 19.64
N SER A 55 -2.52 5.58 19.78
CA SER A 55 -1.48 6.06 18.88
C SER A 55 -1.72 5.62 17.44
N SER A 56 -2.13 4.36 17.22
CA SER A 56 -2.46 3.85 15.88
C SER A 56 -3.57 4.64 15.18
N ARG A 57 -4.56 5.19 15.91
CA ARG A 57 -5.59 6.07 15.30
C ARG A 57 -5.03 7.43 14.94
N LEU A 58 -4.14 7.96 15.77
CA LEU A 58 -3.47 9.23 15.47
C LEU A 58 -2.56 9.08 14.25
N ASP A 59 -1.85 7.96 14.13
CA ASP A 59 -1.03 7.63 12.97
C ASP A 59 -1.90 7.45 11.72
N GLY A 60 -3.01 6.71 11.82
CA GLY A 60 -3.97 6.56 10.73
C GLY A 60 -4.60 7.89 10.31
N LEU A 61 -4.95 8.75 11.27
CA LEU A 61 -5.48 10.10 11.02
C LEU A 61 -4.46 10.96 10.29
N ALA A 62 -3.22 11.01 10.80
CA ALA A 62 -2.13 11.78 10.24
C ALA A 62 -1.79 11.30 8.83
N HIS A 63 -1.70 9.99 8.62
CA HIS A 63 -1.46 9.40 7.30
C HIS A 63 -2.57 9.77 6.31
N ASN A 64 -3.84 9.57 6.70
CA ASN A 64 -4.97 9.89 5.84
C ASN A 64 -5.02 11.38 5.49
N LEU A 65 -4.80 12.27 6.47
CA LEU A 65 -4.83 13.71 6.25
C LEU A 65 -3.62 14.18 5.43
N PHE A 66 -2.40 13.85 5.84
CA PHE A 66 -1.20 14.42 5.25
C PHE A 66 -0.71 13.62 4.06
N SER A 67 -0.46 12.33 4.24
CA SER A 67 0.15 11.47 3.21
C SER A 67 -0.80 11.17 2.06
N VAL A 68 -2.10 11.07 2.33
CA VAL A 68 -3.10 10.76 1.28
C VAL A 68 -3.79 12.01 0.75
N LEU A 69 -4.40 12.84 1.61
CA LEU A 69 -5.17 13.99 1.11
C LEU A 69 -4.28 15.16 0.72
N LEU A 70 -3.51 15.71 1.68
CA LEU A 70 -2.93 17.03 1.49
C LEU A 70 -1.69 17.02 0.59
N ILE A 71 -0.68 16.20 0.89
CA ILE A 71 0.60 16.21 0.16
C ILE A 71 0.40 15.90 -1.33
N PRO A 72 -0.31 14.82 -1.73
CA PRO A 72 -0.44 14.50 -3.15
C PRO A 72 -1.31 15.48 -3.94
N SER A 73 -2.17 16.24 -3.27
CA SER A 73 -3.11 17.16 -3.93
C SER A 73 -2.78 18.64 -3.71
N VAL A 74 -1.61 18.98 -3.18
CA VAL A 74 -1.17 20.39 -3.09
C VAL A 74 -1.13 21.01 -4.49
N PRO A 75 -1.66 22.24 -4.69
CA PRO A 75 -2.34 23.09 -3.70
C PRO A 75 -3.86 22.86 -3.58
N VAL A 76 -4.46 22.14 -4.52
CA VAL A 76 -5.93 21.97 -4.67
C VAL A 76 -6.58 21.40 -3.41
N GLY A 77 -6.00 20.38 -2.79
CA GLY A 77 -6.57 19.79 -1.57
C GLY A 77 -6.58 20.73 -0.38
N ILE A 78 -5.55 21.57 -0.23
CA ILE A 78 -5.47 22.56 0.86
C ILE A 78 -6.57 23.60 0.68
N VAL A 79 -6.67 24.19 -0.51
CA VAL A 79 -7.69 25.21 -0.82
C VAL A 79 -9.09 24.59 -0.70
N GLY A 80 -9.28 23.39 -1.24
CA GLY A 80 -10.54 22.65 -1.15
C GLY A 80 -10.96 22.36 0.29
N LEU A 81 -10.03 21.95 1.14
CA LEU A 81 -10.28 21.63 2.55
C LEU A 81 -10.68 22.88 3.32
N LEU A 82 -9.92 23.97 3.14
CA LEU A 82 -10.24 25.28 3.72
C LEU A 82 -11.60 25.77 3.21
N ALA A 83 -11.97 25.47 1.97
CA ALA A 83 -13.24 25.88 1.36
C ALA A 83 -14.48 25.12 1.86
N LEU A 84 -14.31 23.99 2.57
CA LEU A 84 -15.43 23.13 3.00
C LEU A 84 -16.48 23.81 3.89
N PRO A 85 -16.14 24.67 4.87
CA PRO A 85 -17.16 25.32 5.70
C PRO A 85 -18.16 26.15 4.89
N TRP A 86 -17.72 26.73 3.77
CA TRP A 86 -18.60 27.50 2.89
C TRP A 86 -19.33 26.62 1.89
N THR A 87 -18.63 25.67 1.27
CA THR A 87 -19.16 24.86 0.17
C THR A 87 -19.99 23.67 0.64
N GLY A 88 -19.66 23.07 1.79
CA GLY A 88 -20.35 21.91 2.38
C GLY A 88 -21.78 22.20 2.85
N THR A 89 -22.18 23.47 2.93
CA THR A 89 -23.56 23.86 3.23
C THR A 89 -24.52 23.61 2.05
N ALA A 90 -23.98 23.51 0.82
CA ALA A 90 -24.76 23.26 -0.38
C ALA A 90 -25.44 21.88 -0.32
N ARG A 91 -26.78 21.87 -0.45
CA ARG A 91 -27.58 20.63 -0.35
C ARG A 91 -27.15 19.57 -1.37
N THR A 92 -26.69 20.01 -2.55
CA THR A 92 -26.19 19.14 -3.62
C THR A 92 -24.89 18.41 -3.27
N LEU A 93 -24.06 18.97 -2.40
CA LEU A 93 -22.78 18.37 -1.99
C LEU A 93 -22.91 17.50 -0.72
N ARG A 94 -24.05 17.54 -0.02
CA ARG A 94 -24.23 16.80 1.25
C ARG A 94 -23.99 15.30 1.13
N PRO A 95 -24.50 14.57 0.12
CA PRO A 95 -24.24 13.13 0.01
C PRO A 95 -22.75 12.84 -0.14
N LEU A 96 -22.04 13.65 -0.93
CA LEU A 96 -20.62 13.52 -1.17
C LEU A 96 -19.80 13.85 0.09
N LEU A 97 -20.18 14.90 0.82
CA LEU A 97 -19.59 15.27 2.10
C LEU A 97 -19.78 14.16 3.14
N LEU A 98 -21.00 13.64 3.28
CA LEU A 98 -21.31 12.56 4.21
C LEU A 98 -20.52 11.30 3.88
N LEU A 99 -20.49 10.89 2.61
CA LEU A 99 -19.69 9.74 2.17
C LEU A 99 -18.20 9.97 2.46
N SER A 100 -17.68 11.15 2.14
CA SER A 100 -16.27 11.52 2.38
C SER A 100 -15.89 11.44 3.86
N VAL A 101 -16.72 12.02 4.73
CA VAL A 101 -16.51 12.01 6.18
C VAL A 101 -16.62 10.60 6.73
N LEU A 102 -17.65 9.84 6.34
CA LEU A 102 -17.83 8.46 6.79
C LEU A 102 -16.67 7.57 6.37
N THR A 103 -16.21 7.66 5.12
CA THR A 103 -15.06 6.91 4.63
C THR A 103 -13.80 7.29 5.41
N PHE A 104 -13.51 8.58 5.56
CA PHE A 104 -12.33 9.05 6.30
C PHE A 104 -12.34 8.60 7.76
N VAL A 105 -13.48 8.73 8.44
CA VAL A 105 -13.62 8.31 9.84
C VAL A 105 -13.53 6.79 9.96
N ALA A 106 -14.19 6.03 9.09
CA ALA A 106 -14.17 4.57 9.13
C ALA A 106 -12.75 4.02 8.91
N THR A 107 -12.03 4.50 7.89
CA THR A 107 -10.65 4.06 7.64
C THR A 107 -9.69 4.46 8.76
N THR A 108 -9.88 5.63 9.36
CA THR A 108 -9.06 6.09 10.48
C THR A 108 -9.30 5.30 11.77
N ILE A 109 -10.57 5.04 12.12
CA ILE A 109 -10.94 4.47 13.42
C ILE A 109 -10.97 2.93 13.40
N LEU A 110 -11.54 2.35 12.34
CA LEU A 110 -11.73 0.91 12.23
C LEU A 110 -10.52 0.21 11.61
N PHE A 111 -9.76 0.91 10.76
CA PHE A 111 -8.65 0.34 10.00
C PHE A 111 -7.34 1.12 10.16
N PRO A 112 -6.93 1.52 11.38
CA PRO A 112 -5.80 2.43 11.59
C PRO A 112 -4.46 1.90 11.04
N VAL A 113 -4.26 0.58 11.06
CA VAL A 113 -3.05 -0.04 10.50
C VAL A 113 -3.18 -0.22 8.98
N ALA A 114 -4.29 -0.77 8.49
CA ALA A 114 -4.47 -0.99 7.06
C ALA A 114 -4.52 0.33 6.26
N THR A 115 -4.92 1.45 6.89
CA THR A 115 -4.95 2.76 6.23
C THR A 115 -3.56 3.29 5.90
N THR A 116 -2.54 3.00 6.72
CA THR A 116 -1.15 3.39 6.45
C THR A 116 -0.51 2.59 5.32
N TRP A 117 -1.18 1.52 4.88
CA TRP A 117 -0.82 0.67 3.75
C TRP A 117 -1.72 0.90 2.52
N GLY A 118 -2.50 1.99 2.51
CA GLY A 118 -3.23 2.44 1.32
C GLY A 118 -4.73 2.16 1.29
N THR A 119 -5.33 1.62 2.35
CA THR A 119 -6.81 1.40 2.38
C THR A 119 -7.58 2.68 2.09
N PHE A 120 -7.23 3.78 2.75
CA PHE A 120 -7.88 5.06 2.48
C PHE A 120 -7.46 5.68 1.15
N LEU A 121 -6.21 5.49 0.70
CA LEU A 121 -5.77 5.95 -0.62
C LEU A 121 -6.68 5.41 -1.74
N HIS A 122 -7.03 4.12 -1.68
CA HIS A 122 -7.98 3.52 -2.63
C HIS A 122 -9.43 4.00 -2.44
N ALA A 123 -9.81 4.38 -1.22
CA ALA A 123 -11.16 4.86 -0.90
C ALA A 123 -11.33 6.38 -1.01
N ALA A 124 -10.27 7.15 -1.23
CA ALA A 124 -10.26 8.62 -1.13
C ALA A 124 -10.88 9.32 -2.35
N GLY A 125 -11.25 8.60 -3.41
CA GLY A 125 -11.81 9.16 -4.64
C GLY A 125 -12.92 10.20 -4.42
N PRO A 126 -13.99 9.89 -3.66
CA PRO A 126 -15.05 10.85 -3.35
C PRO A 126 -14.53 12.10 -2.60
N VAL A 127 -13.55 11.94 -1.71
CA VAL A 127 -12.95 13.04 -0.95
C VAL A 127 -12.22 13.99 -1.90
N PHE A 128 -11.42 13.45 -2.83
CA PHE A 128 -10.74 14.28 -3.83
C PHE A 128 -11.72 15.03 -4.73
N VAL A 129 -12.82 14.39 -5.17
CA VAL A 129 -13.86 15.07 -5.95
C VAL A 129 -14.46 16.22 -5.16
N LEU A 130 -14.77 16.01 -3.87
CA LEU A 130 -15.27 17.07 -3.00
C LEU A 130 -14.29 18.23 -2.90
N LEU A 131 -13.01 17.95 -2.62
CA LEU A 131 -11.97 18.98 -2.47
C LEU A 131 -11.76 19.76 -3.77
N ILE A 132 -11.76 19.08 -4.93
CA ILE A 132 -11.64 19.73 -6.24
C ILE A 132 -12.82 20.67 -6.48
N VAL A 133 -14.06 20.21 -6.28
CA VAL A 133 -15.26 21.04 -6.46
C VAL A 133 -15.24 22.23 -5.50
N SER A 134 -14.90 22.01 -4.23
CA SER A 134 -14.81 23.07 -3.24
C SER A 134 -13.73 24.11 -3.59
N CYS A 135 -12.57 23.67 -4.08
CA CYS A 135 -11.50 24.53 -4.56
C CYS A 135 -11.97 25.39 -5.75
N LEU A 136 -12.62 24.78 -6.75
CA LEU A 136 -13.11 25.48 -7.93
C LEU A 136 -14.15 26.55 -7.58
N LEU A 137 -15.09 26.24 -6.68
CA LEU A 137 -16.12 27.20 -6.26
C LEU A 137 -15.55 28.43 -5.54
N VAL A 138 -14.55 28.23 -4.68
CA VAL A 138 -13.87 29.35 -4.00
C VAL A 138 -12.99 30.13 -4.96
N LEU A 139 -12.29 29.45 -5.87
CA LEU A 139 -11.42 30.10 -6.85
C LEU A 139 -12.24 30.95 -7.83
N ASP A 140 -13.39 30.46 -8.30
CA ASP A 140 -14.32 31.22 -9.13
C ASP A 140 -14.80 32.51 -8.41
N ARG A 141 -15.22 32.38 -7.16
CA ARG A 141 -15.60 33.53 -6.32
C ARG A 141 -14.46 34.52 -6.14
N PHE A 142 -13.25 34.01 -5.90
CA PHE A 142 -12.06 34.83 -5.73
C PHE A 142 -11.71 35.60 -7.02
N ILE A 143 -11.75 34.93 -8.16
CA ILE A 143 -11.53 35.55 -9.48
C ILE A 143 -12.56 36.63 -9.75
N ALA A 144 -13.85 36.36 -9.51
CA ALA A 144 -14.91 37.35 -9.68
C ALA A 144 -14.68 38.58 -8.78
N TRP A 145 -14.30 38.36 -7.52
CA TRP A 145 -13.98 39.44 -6.59
C TRP A 145 -12.76 40.26 -7.02
N VAL A 146 -11.68 39.61 -7.49
CA VAL A 146 -10.51 40.31 -8.07
C VAL A 146 -10.94 41.12 -9.29
N GLY A 147 -11.78 40.55 -10.16
CA GLY A 147 -12.27 41.20 -11.37
C GLY A 147 -13.03 42.49 -11.06
N VAL A 148 -13.94 42.46 -10.08
CA VAL A 148 -14.64 43.66 -9.61
C VAL A 148 -13.65 44.69 -9.06
N ARG A 149 -12.71 44.27 -8.20
CA ARG A 149 -11.72 45.20 -7.60
C ARG A 149 -10.73 45.79 -8.60
N ARG A 150 -10.41 45.06 -9.66
CA ARG A 150 -9.48 45.47 -10.73
C ARG A 150 -10.19 46.07 -11.93
N ALA A 151 -11.52 46.25 -11.86
CA ALA A 151 -12.35 46.74 -12.94
C ALA A 151 -12.11 46.00 -14.27
N TRP A 152 -11.98 44.67 -14.21
CA TRP A 152 -11.84 43.86 -15.40
C TRP A 152 -13.10 43.97 -16.27
N THR A 153 -12.97 44.59 -17.43
CA THR A 153 -14.07 44.81 -18.38
C THR A 153 -14.31 43.61 -19.31
N ARG A 154 -13.39 42.64 -19.31
CA ARG A 154 -13.48 41.42 -20.13
C ARG A 154 -13.23 40.18 -19.26
N PRO A 155 -13.92 39.06 -19.53
CA PRO A 155 -13.67 37.81 -18.83
C PRO A 155 -12.21 37.37 -19.06
N VAL A 156 -11.54 36.97 -17.98
CA VAL A 156 -10.12 36.58 -18.00
C VAL A 156 -10.00 35.12 -18.45
N ALA A 157 -10.27 34.91 -19.74
CA ALA A 157 -10.33 33.58 -20.34
C ALA A 157 -8.99 32.81 -20.31
N TRP A 158 -7.85 33.48 -20.10
CA TRP A 158 -6.53 32.84 -20.04
C TRP A 158 -6.23 32.14 -18.70
N LEU A 159 -6.95 32.50 -17.63
CA LEU A 159 -6.65 31.96 -16.29
C LEU A 159 -7.02 30.48 -16.16
N GLY A 160 -8.13 30.05 -16.77
CA GLY A 160 -8.53 28.65 -16.84
C GLY A 160 -7.48 27.76 -17.54
N PRO A 161 -7.04 28.10 -18.76
CA PRO A 161 -5.92 27.45 -19.43
C PRO A 161 -4.62 27.46 -18.61
N ALA A 162 -4.26 28.59 -17.98
CA ALA A 162 -3.05 28.67 -17.16
C ALA A 162 -3.09 27.73 -15.93
N LEU A 163 -4.22 27.70 -15.22
CA LEU A 163 -4.44 26.78 -14.11
C LEU A 163 -4.44 25.32 -14.57
N THR A 164 -5.02 25.04 -15.73
CA THR A 164 -5.03 23.69 -16.32
C THR A 164 -3.62 23.22 -16.65
N LEU A 165 -2.81 24.07 -17.30
CA LEU A 165 -1.40 23.78 -17.61
C LEU A 165 -0.56 23.60 -16.34
N PHE A 166 -0.76 24.44 -15.33
CA PHE A 166 -0.10 24.31 -14.04
C PHE A 166 -0.42 22.96 -13.38
N MET A 167 -1.70 22.59 -13.30
CA MET A 167 -2.12 21.31 -12.72
C MET A 167 -1.60 20.13 -13.53
N ALA A 168 -1.69 20.18 -14.87
CA ALA A 168 -1.17 19.13 -15.74
C ALA A 168 0.34 18.93 -15.54
N THR A 169 1.10 20.02 -15.33
CA THR A 169 2.53 19.97 -15.03
C THR A 169 2.81 19.28 -13.70
N LEU A 170 2.09 19.66 -12.63
CA LEU A 170 2.22 19.02 -11.32
C LEU A 170 1.89 17.52 -11.37
N PHE A 171 0.80 17.14 -12.04
CA PHE A 171 0.43 15.73 -12.24
C PHE A 171 1.50 14.97 -13.02
N SER A 172 2.08 15.59 -14.05
CA SER A 172 3.15 14.96 -14.85
C SER A 172 4.39 14.67 -14.01
N VAL A 173 4.79 15.58 -13.12
CA VAL A 173 5.91 15.33 -12.18
C VAL A 173 5.61 14.15 -11.26
N GLY A 174 4.39 14.05 -10.73
CA GLY A 174 3.97 12.90 -9.91
C GLY A 174 4.03 11.58 -10.68
N ILE A 175 3.50 11.55 -11.90
CA ILE A 175 3.53 10.36 -12.78
C ILE A 175 4.97 9.92 -13.07
N LEU A 176 5.88 10.86 -13.33
CA LEU A 176 7.30 10.54 -13.57
C LEU A 176 7.96 9.91 -12.34
N GLY A 177 7.61 10.34 -11.13
CA GLY A 177 8.08 9.73 -9.89
C GLY A 177 7.59 8.29 -9.70
N TYR A 178 6.32 8.00 -10.00
CA TYR A 178 5.82 6.62 -9.97
C TYR A 178 6.44 5.77 -11.06
N ALA A 179 6.66 6.34 -12.25
CA ALA A 179 7.31 5.63 -13.35
C ALA A 179 8.77 5.27 -13.02
N SER A 180 9.53 6.14 -12.36
CA SER A 180 10.89 5.82 -11.95
C SER A 180 10.92 4.72 -10.88
N GLN A 181 10.01 4.76 -9.90
CA GLN A 181 9.88 3.69 -8.91
C GLN A 181 9.51 2.36 -9.56
N ALA A 182 8.57 2.35 -10.51
CA ALA A 182 8.19 1.14 -11.25
C ALA A 182 9.37 0.56 -12.02
N ARG A 183 10.14 1.40 -12.73
CA ARG A 183 11.36 0.96 -13.43
C ARG A 183 12.40 0.36 -12.49
N GLN A 184 12.64 0.96 -11.33
CA GLN A 184 13.59 0.40 -10.35
C GLN A 184 13.16 -0.99 -9.85
N VAL A 185 11.85 -1.23 -9.72
CA VAL A 185 11.33 -2.55 -9.35
C VAL A 185 11.50 -3.53 -10.52
N GLU A 186 11.18 -3.11 -11.74
CA GLU A 186 11.35 -3.89 -12.97
C GLU A 186 12.82 -4.30 -13.18
N GLU A 187 13.75 -3.33 -13.18
CA GLU A 187 15.20 -3.52 -13.30
C GLU A 187 15.72 -4.54 -12.26
N ARG A 188 15.17 -4.53 -11.04
CA ARG A 188 15.56 -5.49 -10.00
C ARG A 188 15.21 -6.92 -10.36
N TYR A 189 14.00 -7.16 -10.83
CA TYR A 189 13.58 -8.52 -11.16
C TYR A 189 14.20 -8.98 -12.49
N GLU A 190 14.44 -8.06 -13.43
CA GLU A 190 15.22 -8.31 -14.64
C GLU A 190 16.65 -8.76 -14.31
N ALA A 191 17.33 -8.10 -13.36
CA ALA A 191 18.66 -8.50 -12.89
C ALA A 191 18.64 -9.79 -12.05
N LEU A 192 17.57 -10.04 -11.28
CA LEU A 192 17.46 -11.19 -10.39
C LEU A 192 17.34 -12.51 -11.15
N GLY A 193 16.65 -12.51 -12.30
CA GLY A 193 16.46 -13.69 -13.16
C GLY A 193 17.78 -14.37 -13.55
N PRO A 194 18.68 -13.68 -14.28
CA PRO A 194 19.99 -14.19 -14.65
C PRO A 194 20.84 -14.57 -13.43
N ALA A 195 20.78 -13.82 -12.33
CA ALA A 195 21.53 -14.14 -11.12
C ALA A 195 21.07 -15.46 -10.48
N LEU A 196 19.75 -15.70 -10.40
CA LEU A 196 19.19 -16.98 -9.96
C LEU A 196 19.54 -18.11 -10.94
N ALA A 197 19.48 -17.87 -12.24
CA ALA A 197 19.87 -18.85 -13.25
C ALA A 197 21.35 -19.25 -13.14
N ALA A 198 22.25 -18.26 -12.95
CA ALA A 198 23.67 -18.49 -12.73
C ALA A 198 23.96 -19.24 -11.43
N ALA A 199 23.09 -19.11 -10.42
CA ALA A 199 23.13 -19.89 -9.18
C ALA A 199 22.46 -21.28 -9.30
N GLY A 200 22.00 -21.66 -10.49
CA GLY A 200 21.36 -22.97 -10.75
C GLY A 200 19.86 -23.04 -10.42
N LEU A 201 19.20 -21.89 -10.21
CA LEU A 201 17.79 -21.78 -9.82
C LEU A 201 16.88 -21.20 -10.91
N GLY A 202 17.28 -21.25 -12.18
CA GLY A 202 16.55 -20.59 -13.28
C GLY A 202 15.22 -21.25 -13.67
N ASN A 203 14.97 -22.50 -13.28
CA ASN A 203 13.77 -23.26 -13.64
C ASN A 203 13.18 -23.95 -12.41
N LEU A 204 12.53 -23.18 -11.54
CA LEU A 204 11.85 -23.71 -10.37
C LEU A 204 10.50 -24.27 -10.78
N ALA A 205 10.18 -25.50 -10.38
CA ALA A 205 8.86 -26.10 -10.60
C ALA A 205 7.86 -25.73 -9.49
N THR A 206 8.36 -25.23 -8.36
CA THR A 206 7.58 -24.95 -7.16
C THR A 206 7.54 -23.46 -6.87
N PRO A 207 6.49 -22.94 -6.21
CA PRO A 207 6.38 -21.52 -5.95
C PRO A 207 7.51 -21.01 -5.04
N VAL A 208 7.82 -19.73 -5.15
CA VAL A 208 8.84 -19.05 -4.34
C VAL A 208 8.18 -18.22 -3.26
N ILE A 209 8.68 -18.26 -2.02
CA ILE A 209 8.23 -17.35 -0.96
C ILE A 209 8.96 -16.03 -1.15
N SER A 210 8.24 -14.90 -1.23
CA SER A 210 8.84 -13.58 -1.44
C SER A 210 8.20 -12.50 -0.58
N ASP A 211 9.02 -11.52 -0.16
CA ASP A 211 8.60 -10.27 0.49
C ASP A 211 7.64 -9.44 -0.39
N PHE A 212 7.78 -9.52 -1.71
CA PHE A 212 6.88 -8.87 -2.67
C PHE A 212 6.39 -9.86 -3.74
N PRO A 213 5.45 -10.74 -3.40
CA PRO A 213 5.06 -11.86 -4.27
C PRO A 213 4.46 -11.42 -5.61
N ILE A 214 3.74 -10.29 -5.65
CA ILE A 214 3.15 -9.77 -6.91
C ILE A 214 4.25 -9.34 -7.87
N TRP A 215 5.24 -8.58 -7.39
CA TRP A 215 6.34 -8.11 -8.23
C TRP A 215 7.28 -9.24 -8.64
N TYR A 216 7.54 -10.18 -7.73
CA TYR A 216 8.27 -11.40 -8.07
C TYR A 216 7.53 -12.19 -9.17
N ALA A 217 6.23 -12.43 -9.00
CA ALA A 217 5.48 -13.22 -9.95
C ALA A 217 5.35 -12.56 -11.32
N GLU A 218 5.18 -11.24 -11.36
CA GLU A 218 5.15 -10.50 -12.62
C GLU A 218 6.53 -10.47 -13.30
N GLY A 219 7.58 -10.08 -12.57
CA GLY A 219 8.92 -9.91 -13.15
C GLY A 219 9.64 -11.22 -13.50
N MET A 220 9.38 -12.28 -12.73
CA MET A 220 9.99 -13.60 -12.95
C MET A 220 9.08 -14.55 -13.73
N HIS A 221 7.83 -14.14 -14.01
CA HIS A 221 6.79 -15.00 -14.57
C HIS A 221 6.64 -16.35 -13.84
N HIS A 222 6.80 -16.33 -12.52
CA HIS A 222 6.87 -17.53 -11.69
C HIS A 222 5.95 -17.42 -10.46
N ALA A 223 5.31 -18.52 -10.06
CA ALA A 223 4.37 -18.47 -8.94
C ALA A 223 5.07 -18.06 -7.63
N ALA A 224 4.46 -17.12 -6.90
CA ALA A 224 5.00 -16.63 -5.64
C ALA A 224 3.98 -16.69 -4.49
N LEU A 225 4.49 -16.96 -3.28
CA LEU A 225 3.75 -16.92 -2.03
C LEU A 225 4.23 -15.71 -1.24
N ALA A 226 3.31 -15.04 -0.55
CA ALA A 226 3.67 -13.93 0.33
C ALA A 226 4.50 -14.45 1.52
N LEU A 227 5.58 -13.74 1.85
CA LEU A 227 6.36 -13.96 3.06
C LEU A 227 5.62 -13.38 4.29
N PRO A 228 5.07 -14.21 5.19
CA PRO A 228 4.44 -13.71 6.41
C PRO A 228 5.50 -13.14 7.36
N ASP A 229 5.14 -12.08 8.09
CA ASP A 229 5.94 -11.56 9.21
C ASP A 229 5.73 -12.43 10.46
N GLU A 230 6.04 -13.71 10.33
CA GLU A 230 5.88 -14.76 11.35
C GLU A 230 7.21 -15.48 11.63
N PRO A 231 7.33 -16.25 12.74
CA PRO A 231 8.53 -17.01 13.03
C PRO A 231 8.93 -17.97 11.90
N PRO A 232 10.22 -18.37 11.80
CA PRO A 232 10.69 -19.25 10.73
C PRO A 232 9.94 -20.60 10.67
N SER A 233 9.41 -21.10 11.78
CA SER A 233 8.58 -22.31 11.81
C SER A 233 7.30 -22.18 10.97
N SER A 234 6.64 -21.02 11.00
CA SER A 234 5.43 -20.76 10.21
C SER A 234 5.76 -20.70 8.72
N VAL A 235 6.89 -20.09 8.36
CA VAL A 235 7.38 -20.04 6.97
C VAL A 235 7.76 -21.45 6.48
N LEU A 236 8.34 -22.30 7.33
CA LEU A 236 8.57 -23.72 7.02
C LEU A 236 7.27 -24.50 6.83
N ALA A 237 6.24 -24.23 7.63
CA ALA A 237 4.92 -24.85 7.45
C ALA A 237 4.27 -24.42 6.13
N LEU A 238 4.37 -23.13 5.78
CA LEU A 238 3.94 -22.60 4.48
C LEU A 238 4.72 -23.27 3.33
N ALA A 239 6.04 -23.34 3.46
CA ALA A 239 6.93 -23.95 2.47
C ALA A 239 6.59 -25.43 2.25
N ARG A 240 6.39 -26.21 3.33
CA ARG A 240 5.96 -27.62 3.26
C ARG A 240 4.60 -27.78 2.58
N ARG A 241 3.63 -26.92 2.91
CA ARG A 241 2.27 -27.00 2.35
C ARG A 241 2.23 -26.80 0.84
N PHE A 242 3.07 -25.91 0.32
CA PHE A 242 3.06 -25.54 -1.11
C PHE A 242 4.27 -26.06 -1.88
N GLY A 243 5.16 -26.82 -1.23
CA GLY A 243 6.39 -27.34 -1.82
C GLY A 243 7.43 -26.25 -2.16
N ALA A 244 7.33 -25.05 -1.57
CA ALA A 244 8.27 -23.98 -1.82
C ALA A 244 9.65 -24.32 -1.23
N GLN A 245 10.70 -24.17 -2.03
CA GLN A 245 12.08 -24.50 -1.62
C GLN A 245 13.00 -23.28 -1.62
N LEU A 246 12.46 -22.12 -2.00
CA LEU A 246 13.20 -20.88 -2.12
C LEU A 246 12.46 -19.75 -1.40
N LEU A 247 13.23 -18.96 -0.65
CA LEU A 247 12.82 -17.71 -0.06
C LEU A 247 13.67 -16.58 -0.66
N VAL A 248 13.01 -15.57 -1.21
CA VAL A 248 13.64 -14.38 -1.78
C VAL A 248 13.21 -13.16 -0.99
N ILE A 249 14.17 -12.42 -0.45
CA ILE A 249 13.94 -11.17 0.27
C ILE A 249 14.65 -10.07 -0.52
N SER A 250 13.87 -9.29 -1.26
CA SER A 250 14.37 -8.24 -2.16
C SER A 250 14.78 -6.94 -1.45
N LYS A 251 14.37 -6.75 -0.19
CA LYS A 251 14.74 -5.60 0.64
C LYS A 251 15.03 -6.00 2.08
N PRO A 252 15.94 -5.29 2.76
CA PRO A 252 16.30 -5.60 4.14
C PRO A 252 15.23 -5.21 5.19
N ASP A 253 14.17 -4.48 4.79
CA ASP A 253 13.19 -3.87 5.68
C ASP A 253 11.81 -4.57 5.71
N HIS A 254 11.76 -5.90 5.53
CA HIS A 254 10.52 -6.68 5.56
C HIS A 254 10.20 -7.25 6.94
N GLY A 255 9.65 -6.42 7.83
CA GLY A 255 9.25 -6.85 9.17
C GLY A 255 10.43 -7.39 9.96
N GLN A 256 10.34 -8.63 10.44
CA GLN A 256 11.47 -9.30 11.11
C GLN A 256 12.46 -10.01 10.17
N TRP A 257 12.17 -10.09 8.87
CA TRP A 257 13.00 -10.78 7.89
C TRP A 257 13.98 -9.79 7.21
N PRO A 258 15.22 -10.20 6.92
CA PRO A 258 15.85 -11.51 7.17
C PRO A 258 16.44 -11.66 8.59
N ALA A 259 16.40 -10.62 9.43
CA ALA A 259 17.08 -10.58 10.73
C ALA A 259 16.68 -11.70 11.70
N VAL A 260 15.48 -12.27 11.55
CA VAL A 260 15.04 -13.44 12.32
C VAL A 260 15.85 -14.70 12.03
N ILE A 261 16.39 -14.86 10.82
CA ILE A 261 17.33 -15.94 10.49
C ILE A 261 18.67 -15.68 11.18
N ASP A 262 19.18 -14.44 11.08
CA ASP A 262 20.50 -14.06 11.60
C ASP A 262 20.58 -14.18 13.14
N ARG A 263 19.46 -13.96 13.84
CA ARG A 263 19.35 -14.19 15.29
C ARG A 263 19.44 -15.68 15.67
N GLY A 264 19.28 -16.59 14.72
CA GLY A 264 19.30 -18.03 14.93
C GLY A 264 18.02 -18.59 15.55
N GLY A 265 18.06 -19.89 15.87
CA GLY A 265 16.94 -20.63 16.45
C GLY A 265 16.73 -21.99 15.78
N PRO A 266 15.88 -22.87 16.34
CA PRO A 266 15.73 -24.25 15.86
C PRO A 266 15.32 -24.33 14.38
N SER A 267 14.40 -23.47 13.95
CA SER A 267 13.91 -23.42 12.55
C SER A 267 14.75 -22.52 11.64
N ALA A 268 15.59 -21.63 12.18
CA ALA A 268 16.42 -20.74 11.37
C ALA A 268 17.51 -21.51 10.60
N GLY A 269 18.03 -22.60 11.18
CA GLY A 269 19.02 -23.47 10.54
C GLY A 269 18.53 -24.19 9.27
N CYS A 270 17.23 -24.11 8.98
CA CYS A 270 16.60 -24.67 7.78
C CYS A 270 16.66 -23.73 6.57
N PHE A 271 17.10 -22.49 6.77
CA PHE A 271 17.25 -21.48 5.73
C PHE A 271 18.75 -21.35 5.43
N HIS A 272 19.17 -21.87 4.28
CA HIS A 272 20.56 -21.79 3.85
C HIS A 272 20.71 -20.67 2.85
N GLU A 273 21.41 -19.60 3.25
CA GLU A 273 21.68 -18.47 2.39
C GLU A 273 22.50 -18.91 1.18
N LEU A 274 22.00 -18.54 0.00
CA LEU A 274 22.65 -18.77 -1.27
C LEU A 274 23.28 -17.46 -1.74
N ALA A 275 24.60 -17.43 -1.83
CA ALA A 275 25.31 -16.30 -2.41
C ALA A 275 24.99 -16.21 -3.91
N LEU A 276 24.30 -15.15 -4.31
CA LEU A 276 24.11 -14.86 -5.72
C LEU A 276 25.45 -14.44 -6.34
N PRO A 277 25.79 -14.95 -7.55
CA PRO A 277 26.94 -14.44 -8.29
C PRO A 277 26.76 -12.94 -8.52
N SER A 278 27.81 -12.15 -8.28
CA SER A 278 27.80 -10.73 -8.62
C SER A 278 27.58 -10.56 -10.12
N PRO A 279 26.57 -9.79 -10.57
CA PRO A 279 26.39 -9.46 -11.97
C PRO A 279 27.66 -8.80 -12.54
N SER A 280 27.94 -9.05 -13.83
CA SER A 280 29.06 -8.39 -14.53
C SER A 280 28.78 -6.90 -14.75
N ASP A 281 27.52 -6.52 -14.87
CA ASP A 281 27.10 -5.13 -14.94
C ASP A 281 27.02 -4.49 -13.54
N ALA A 282 27.60 -3.31 -13.39
CA ALA A 282 27.65 -2.62 -12.09
C ALA A 282 26.28 -2.08 -11.65
N GLY A 283 25.41 -1.74 -12.60
CA GLY A 283 24.03 -1.31 -12.34
C GLY A 283 23.18 -2.46 -11.82
N ASP A 284 23.27 -3.63 -12.43
CA ASP A 284 22.60 -4.86 -11.94
C ASP A 284 23.08 -5.21 -10.53
N ALA A 285 24.39 -5.17 -10.29
CA ALA A 285 24.96 -5.44 -8.97
C ALA A 285 24.45 -4.46 -7.90
N ALA A 286 24.33 -3.17 -8.24
CA ALA A 286 23.76 -2.17 -7.34
C ALA A 286 22.27 -2.41 -7.08
N THR A 287 21.51 -2.85 -8.09
CA THR A 287 20.07 -3.07 -7.99
C THR A 287 19.72 -4.29 -7.13
N LEU A 288 20.58 -5.31 -7.15
CA LEU A 288 20.48 -6.49 -6.29
C LEU A 288 21.06 -6.28 -4.88
N GLN A 289 21.64 -5.12 -4.59
CA GLN A 289 22.21 -4.84 -3.27
C GLN A 289 21.16 -4.99 -2.17
N GLY A 290 21.45 -5.83 -1.18
CA GLY A 290 20.55 -6.12 -0.06
C GLY A 290 19.50 -7.21 -0.36
N THR A 291 19.45 -7.73 -1.59
CA THR A 291 18.65 -8.93 -1.88
C THR A 291 19.33 -10.15 -1.27
N ARG A 292 18.57 -10.94 -0.51
CA ARG A 292 19.05 -12.20 0.08
C ARG A 292 18.16 -13.34 -0.40
N VAL A 293 18.79 -14.46 -0.73
CA VAL A 293 18.12 -15.66 -1.26
C VAL A 293 18.48 -16.83 -0.36
N PHE A 294 17.48 -17.61 0.03
CA PHE A 294 17.66 -18.77 0.90
C PHE A 294 17.02 -19.99 0.27
N THR A 295 17.75 -21.10 0.28
CA THR A 295 17.15 -22.42 0.06
C THR A 295 16.55 -22.92 1.36
N ILE A 296 15.41 -23.59 1.27
CA ILE A 296 14.64 -24.06 2.42
C ILE A 296 14.76 -25.59 2.49
N ALA A 297 15.35 -26.10 3.57
CA ALA A 297 15.39 -27.52 3.85
C ALA A 297 14.02 -27.99 4.37
N LEU A 298 13.28 -28.76 3.56
CA LEU A 298 11.95 -29.29 3.94
C LEU A 298 12.02 -30.61 4.73
N VAL A 299 13.16 -31.31 4.68
CA VAL A 299 13.38 -32.60 5.33
C VAL A 299 14.39 -32.42 6.46
N GLY A 300 14.11 -33.00 7.62
CA GLY A 300 15.00 -32.92 8.79
C GLY A 300 14.86 -31.62 9.60
N CYS A 301 13.91 -30.77 9.22
CA CYS A 301 13.58 -29.53 9.90
C CYS A 301 12.32 -29.68 10.77
N PRO A 302 12.31 -29.08 11.99
CA PRO A 302 11.17 -29.14 12.90
C PRO A 302 9.89 -28.54 12.26
#